data_AF-A0A9P8N7T7-F1
#
_entry.id   AF-A0A9P8N7T7-F1
#
_cell.length_a   1.000
_cell.length_b   1.000
_cell.length_c   1.000
_cell.angle_alpha   90.00
_cell.angle_beta   90.00
_cell.angle_gamma   90.00
#
_symmetry.space_group_name_H-M   'P 1'
#
loop_
_entity.id
_entity.type
_entity.pdbx_description
1 polymer ?
#
loop_
_entity_poly.entity_id
_entity_poly.type
_entity_poly.pdbx_seq_one_letter_code
_entity_poly.pdbx_strand_id
1 'polypeptide(L)'
;MGMVVDVLAPTGRAALQLPLDKLKTLAFRKHVRQRLRHTDVLIIDEISMVENHHLQRINVCMKEVRRWKDDDPPAFGGVQVVVTGDFCQLPPRRRESWAIPRA
;
A
#
# COMPACT_ATOMS: atom_id res chain seq x y z
N MET A 1 -22.25 3.73 6.94
CA MET A 1 -21.97 3.55 5.50
C MET A 1 -20.49 3.23 5.39
N GLY A 2 -20.13 1.97 5.11
CA GLY A 2 -18.73 1.56 5.13
C GLY A 2 -17.92 2.16 3.98
N MET A 3 -16.65 2.48 4.22
CA MET A 3 -15.76 3.00 3.19
C MET A 3 -14.93 1.85 2.60
N VAL A 4 -15.01 1.67 1.28
CA VAL A 4 -14.14 0.79 0.52
C VAL A 4 -13.02 1.64 -0.07
N VAL A 5 -11.77 1.24 0.15
CA VAL A 5 -10.60 1.89 -0.45
C VAL A 5 -10.00 0.93 -1.47
N ASP A 6 -9.98 1.37 -2.72
CA ASP A 6 -9.33 0.65 -3.82
C ASP A 6 -7.89 1.19 -4.00
N VAL A 7 -6.94 0.27 -4.07
CA VAL A 7 -5.54 0.52 -4.38
C VAL A 7 -5.24 -0.17 -5.71
N LEU A 8 -5.41 0.58 -6.80
CA LEU A 8 -4.95 0.17 -8.12
C LEU A 8 -3.44 0.35 -8.22
N ALA A 9 -2.70 -0.73 -8.46
CA ALA A 9 -1.27 -0.68 -8.73
C ALA A 9 -1.04 -0.42 -10.24
N PRO A 10 -0.90 0.85 -10.71
CA PRO A 10 0.45 1.45 -10.80
C PRO A 10 0.49 3.01 -10.77
N THR A 11 1.70 3.58 -10.65
CA THR A 11 2.10 5.00 -10.88
C THR A 11 1.93 6.01 -9.73
N GLY A 12 2.79 5.91 -8.71
CA GLY A 12 2.94 6.96 -7.70
C GLY A 12 4.34 7.01 -7.08
N ARG A 13 5.40 7.02 -7.89
CA ARG A 13 6.82 6.99 -7.46
C ARG A 13 7.20 7.99 -6.36
N ALA A 14 6.44 9.06 -6.17
CA ALA A 14 6.73 10.10 -5.19
C ALA A 14 6.43 9.67 -3.74
N ALA A 15 5.29 9.01 -3.47
CA ALA A 15 4.98 8.56 -2.11
C ALA A 15 5.86 7.36 -1.69
N LEU A 16 6.33 6.61 -2.68
CA LEU A 16 6.99 5.33 -2.47
C LEU A 16 8.48 5.45 -2.08
N GLN A 17 9.10 6.61 -2.25
CA GLN A 17 10.47 6.88 -1.83
C GLN A 17 10.58 7.57 -0.46
N LEU A 18 9.44 7.87 0.18
CA LEU A 18 9.46 8.57 1.46
C LEU A 18 9.88 7.64 2.61
N PRO A 19 10.69 8.10 3.57
CA PRO A 19 10.94 7.38 4.82
C PRO A 19 9.63 7.01 5.53
N LEU A 20 9.63 5.89 6.26
CA LEU A 20 8.47 5.42 7.02
C LEU A 20 7.91 6.51 7.95
N ASP A 21 8.75 7.29 8.61
CA ASP A 21 8.32 8.36 9.54
C ASP A 21 7.55 9.47 8.83
N LYS A 22 7.99 9.83 7.61
CA LYS A 22 7.26 10.79 6.77
C LYS A 22 5.90 10.21 6.36
N LEU A 23 5.83 8.93 6.01
CA LEU A 23 4.55 8.29 5.68
C LEU A 23 3.59 8.28 6.87
N LYS A 24 4.05 7.92 8.07
CA LYS A 24 3.23 7.97 9.29
C LYS A 24 2.66 9.37 9.49
N THR A 25 3.50 10.40 9.37
CA THR A 25 3.08 11.80 9.46
C THR A 25 2.00 12.15 8.43
N LEU A 26 2.15 11.70 7.18
CA LEU A 26 1.14 11.90 6.13
C LEU A 26 -0.16 11.15 6.43
N ALA A 27 -0.09 9.94 6.98
CA ALA A 27 -1.23 9.13 7.37
C ALA A 27 -2.05 9.77 8.50
N PHE A 28 -1.41 10.57 9.36
CA PHE A 28 -2.07 11.33 10.43
C PHE A 28 -2.75 12.62 9.98
N ARG A 29 -2.57 13.07 8.72
CA ARG A 29 -3.30 14.24 8.19
C ARG A 29 -4.81 14.00 8.33
N LYS A 30 -5.55 15.01 8.80
CA LYS A 30 -6.97 14.91 9.19
C LYS A 30 -7.82 14.12 8.18
N HIS A 31 -7.76 14.48 6.90
CA HIS A 31 -8.52 13.81 5.84
C HIS A 31 -8.08 12.36 5.59
N VAL A 32 -6.77 12.09 5.57
CA VAL A 32 -6.21 10.76 5.33
C VAL A 32 -6.53 9.85 6.51
N ARG A 33 -6.28 10.32 7.73
CA ARG A 33 -6.57 9.61 8.97
C ARG A 33 -8.05 9.24 9.06
N GLN A 34 -8.95 10.16 8.74
CA GLN A 34 -10.38 9.91 8.75
C GLN A 34 -10.76 8.83 7.73
N ARG A 35 -10.24 8.90 6.49
CA ARG A 35 -10.46 7.88 5.46
C ARG A 35 -9.98 6.49 5.92
N LEU A 36 -8.74 6.39 6.38
CA LEU A 36 -8.15 5.13 6.81
C LEU A 36 -8.82 4.54 8.07
N ARG A 37 -9.32 5.38 8.98
CA ARG A 37 -10.09 4.92 10.16
C ARG A 37 -11.44 4.33 9.79
N HIS A 38 -12.14 4.94 8.84
CA HIS A 38 -13.45 4.50 8.37
C HIS A 38 -13.38 3.45 7.26
N THR A 39 -12.19 3.04 6.84
CA THR A 39 -12.04 1.95 5.88
C THR A 39 -12.39 0.63 6.56
N ASP A 40 -13.35 -0.08 5.96
CA ASP A 40 -13.78 -1.40 6.41
C ASP A 40 -13.21 -2.51 5.52
N VAL A 41 -13.06 -2.21 4.22
CA VAL A 41 -12.49 -3.11 3.22
C VAL A 41 -11.43 -2.38 2.38
N LEU A 42 -10.25 -3.00 2.27
CA LEU A 42 -9.15 -2.60 1.41
C LEU A 42 -9.09 -3.54 0.21
N ILE A 43 -9.32 -3.02 -0.98
CA ILE A 43 -9.20 -3.77 -2.24
C ILE A 43 -7.85 -3.44 -2.87
N ILE A 44 -7.08 -4.45 -3.23
CA ILE A 44 -5.80 -4.30 -3.94
C ILE A 44 -5.94 -5.04 -5.26
N ASP A 45 -5.97 -4.29 -6.36
CA ASP A 45 -6.01 -4.87 -7.70
C ASP A 45 -4.63 -4.86 -8.35
N GLU A 46 -4.40 -5.84 -9.23
CA GLU A 46 -3.11 -6.10 -9.87
C GLU A 46 -1.96 -6.30 -8.86
N ILE A 47 -2.17 -7.17 -7.87
CA ILE A 47 -1.15 -7.48 -6.85
C ILE A 47 0.19 -7.94 -7.43
N SER A 48 0.20 -8.53 -8.63
CA SER A 48 1.40 -8.92 -9.36
C SER A 48 2.34 -7.72 -9.61
N MET A 49 1.79 -6.50 -9.69
CA MET A 49 2.55 -5.25 -9.88
C MET A 49 2.93 -4.56 -8.56
N VAL A 50 2.54 -5.13 -7.41
CA VAL A 50 2.82 -4.57 -6.08
C VAL A 50 4.06 -5.22 -5.47
N GLU A 51 5.13 -4.44 -5.32
CA GLU A 51 6.32 -4.87 -4.56
C GLU A 51 5.99 -5.08 -3.07
N ASN A 52 6.62 -6.08 -2.43
CA ASN A 52 6.45 -6.42 -1.01
C ASN A 52 6.54 -5.19 -0.08
N HIS A 53 7.50 -4.30 -0.34
CA HIS A 53 7.71 -3.08 0.44
C HIS A 53 6.47 -2.15 0.47
N HIS A 54 5.63 -2.17 -0.57
CA HIS A 54 4.39 -1.38 -0.59
C HIS A 54 3.35 -1.91 0.37
N LEU A 55 3.11 -3.22 0.34
CA LEU A 55 2.15 -3.87 1.25
C LEU A 55 2.56 -3.66 2.70
N GLN A 56 3.85 -3.80 3.01
CA GLN A 56 4.37 -3.55 4.35
C GLN A 56 4.11 -2.12 4.83
N ARG A 57 4.30 -1.12 3.95
CA ARG A 57 4.09 0.29 4.31
C ARG A 57 2.64 0.64 4.53
N ILE A 58 1.74 0.10 3.71
CA ILE A 58 0.30 0.24 3.91
C ILE A 58 -0.09 -0.39 5.25
N ASN A 59 0.38 -1.60 5.54
CA ASN A 59 0.14 -2.29 6.81
C ASN A 59 0.59 -1.44 8.01
N VAL A 60 1.82 -0.89 7.97
CA VAL A 60 2.33 0.00 9.03
C VAL A 60 1.46 1.24 9.19
N CYS A 61 1.09 1.93 8.11
CA CYS A 61 0.25 3.12 8.18
C CYS A 61 -1.14 2.81 8.75
N MET A 62 -1.74 1.69 8.37
CA MET A 62 -3.05 1.26 8.86
C MET A 62 -3.02 0.90 10.35
N LYS A 63 -1.99 0.17 10.79
CA LYS A 63 -1.75 -0.13 12.22
C LYS A 63 -1.60 1.16 13.03
N GLU A 64 -0.78 2.08 12.55
CA GLU A 64 -0.54 3.38 13.20
C GLU A 64 -1.82 4.25 13.28
N VAL A 65 -2.66 4.26 12.24
CA VAL A 65 -3.85 5.12 12.24
C VAL A 65 -5.01 4.55 13.07
N ARG A 66 -5.19 3.22 13.06
CA ARG A 66 -6.33 2.53 13.68
C ARG A 66 -6.03 1.98 15.07
N ARG A 67 -4.81 1.50 15.31
CA ARG A 67 -4.46 0.63 16.45
C ARG A 67 -3.11 0.99 17.11
N TRP A 68 -2.67 2.25 17.06
CA TRP A 68 -1.37 2.68 17.61
C TRP A 68 -1.14 2.42 19.12
N LYS A 69 -2.21 2.14 19.87
CA LYS A 69 -2.14 1.86 21.31
C LYS A 69 -2.03 0.36 21.62
N ASP A 70 -2.20 -0.49 20.62
CA ASP A 70 -2.16 -1.94 20.81
C ASP A 70 -0.70 -2.38 20.70
N ASP A 71 -0.24 -3.19 21.64
CA ASP A 71 1.14 -3.72 21.62
C ASP A 71 1.37 -4.66 20.42
N ASP A 72 0.34 -5.38 20.00
CA ASP A 72 0.33 -6.20 18.78
C ASP A 72 -0.92 -5.91 17.92
N PRO A 73 -0.88 -4.86 17.08
CA PRO A 73 -2.04 -4.49 16.29
C PRO A 73 -2.26 -5.49 15.14
N PRO A 74 -3.51 -5.88 14.85
CA PRO A 74 -3.84 -6.81 13.77
C PRO A 74 -3.35 -6.29 12.41
N ALA A 75 -3.12 -7.19 11.47
CA ALA A 75 -2.71 -6.85 10.11
C ALA A 75 -3.66 -5.80 9.49
N PHE A 76 -3.09 -4.81 8.81
CA PHE A 76 -3.80 -3.67 8.22
C PHE A 76 -4.73 -2.94 9.21
N GLY A 77 -4.40 -2.96 10.50
CA GLY A 77 -5.20 -2.37 11.56
C GLY A 77 -6.55 -3.07 11.78
N GLY A 78 -6.75 -4.29 11.26
CA GLY A 78 -7.99 -5.07 11.34
C GLY A 78 -9.01 -4.71 10.26
N VAL A 79 -8.55 -4.35 9.06
CA VAL A 79 -9.39 -4.13 7.87
C VAL A 79 -9.45 -5.42 7.06
N GLN A 80 -10.59 -5.71 6.43
CA GLN A 80 -10.69 -6.82 5.50
C GLN A 80 -9.89 -6.47 4.24
N VAL A 81 -8.90 -7.28 3.89
CA VAL A 81 -8.13 -7.09 2.66
C VAL A 81 -8.62 -8.06 1.61
N VAL A 82 -9.06 -7.54 0.47
CA VAL A 82 -9.41 -8.29 -0.73
C VAL A 82 -8.34 -8.02 -1.77
N VAL A 83 -7.70 -9.06 -2.26
CA VAL A 83 -6.62 -8.94 -3.23
C VAL A 83 -7.06 -9.61 -4.52
N THR A 84 -6.93 -8.89 -5.63
CA THR A 84 -7.19 -9.35 -6.99
C THR A 84 -5.95 -9.07 -7.86
N GLY A 85 -5.80 -9.86 -8.92
CA GLY A 85 -4.71 -9.74 -9.87
C GLY A 85 -4.47 -11.05 -10.62
N ASP A 86 -3.86 -10.94 -11.78
CA ASP A 86 -3.46 -12.09 -12.59
C ASP A 86 -1.95 -12.35 -12.43
N PHE A 87 -1.59 -13.42 -11.74
CA PHE A 87 -0.19 -13.84 -11.58
C PHE A 87 0.40 -14.49 -12.84
N CYS A 88 -0.41 -14.75 -13.87
CA CYS A 88 0.00 -15.27 -15.17
C CYS A 88 0.21 -14.16 -16.22
N GLN A 89 -0.07 -12.90 -15.88
CA GLN A 89 0.34 -11.72 -16.64
C GLN A 89 1.70 -11.21 -16.14
N LEU A 90 2.46 -10.53 -17.00
CA LEU A 90 3.89 -10.16 -16.85
C LEU A 90 4.35 -9.92 -15.38
N PRO A 91 5.52 -10.47 -14.96
CA PRO A 91 6.05 -10.23 -13.61
C PRO A 91 6.24 -8.73 -13.35
N PRO A 92 6.23 -8.28 -12.07
CA PRO A 92 6.41 -6.87 -11.73
C PRO A 92 7.65 -6.38 -12.45
N ARG A 93 7.52 -5.32 -13.27
CA ARG A 93 8.58 -4.90 -14.19
C ARG A 93 9.88 -4.67 -13.43
N ARG A 94 10.77 -5.67 -13.42
CA ARG A 94 12.18 -5.47 -13.11
C ARG A 94 12.68 -4.50 -14.15
N ARG A 95 13.27 -3.40 -13.70
CA ARG A 95 14.03 -2.51 -14.57
C ARG A 95 15.29 -3.27 -14.97
N GLU A 96 15.18 -4.18 -15.92
CA GLU A 96 16.33 -4.53 -16.73
C GLU A 96 16.71 -3.24 -17.45
N SER A 97 17.82 -2.64 -17.02
CA SER A 97 18.53 -1.71 -17.86
C SER A 97 18.96 -2.51 -19.08
N TRP A 98 18.16 -2.45 -20.14
CA TRP A 98 18.58 -2.84 -21.48
C TRP A 98 19.74 -1.91 -21.86
N ALA A 99 20.95 -2.30 -21.47
CA ALA A 99 22.16 -1.73 -22.01
C ALA A 99 22.16 -2.14 -23.48
N ILE A 100 21.74 -1.22 -24.35
CA ILE A 100 21.94 -1.35 -25.79
C ILE A 100 23.46 -1.47 -25.97
N PRO A 101 24.00 -2.62 -26.43
CA PRO A 101 25.39 -2.68 -26.84
C PRO A 101 25.53 -1.68 -27.98
N ARG A 102 26.32 -0.62 -27.78
CA ARG A 102 26.71 0.26 -28.87
C ARG A 102 27.52 -0.59 -29.85
N ALA A 103 26.92 -0.88 -31.00
CA ALA A 103 27.64 -1.31 -32.19
C ALA A 103 28.45 -0.13 -32.75
#